data_AF-A0A2W4LVA4-F1
#
_entry.id   AF-A0A2W4LVA4-F1
#
_cell.length_a   1.000
_cell.length_b   1.000
_cell.length_c   1.000
_cell.angle_alpha   90.00
_cell.angle_beta   90.00
_cell.angle_gamma   90.00
#
_symmetry.space_group_name_H-M   'P 1'
#
loop_
_entity.id
_entity.type
_entity.pdbx_description
1 polymer ?
#
loop_
_entity_poly.entity_id
_entity_poly.type
_entity_poly.pdbx_seq_one_letter_code
_entity_poly.pdbx_strand_id
1 'polypeptide(L)'
;MKRSSDGGYVVSFWNCQNEAELPVNRVAVYKATEGPNGPPLVCSLESRRPGQLVLKEWEYGTAPPGYALSASCLPLEHGHAYDVRATGSGVGVRQFHVHPNGRVEALGTACQQ
;
A
#
# COMPACT_ATOMS: atom_id res chain seq x y z
N MET A 1 5.13 -31.84 -1.70
CA MET A 1 5.85 -30.55 -1.59
C MET A 1 4.88 -29.55 -0.97
N LYS A 2 5.16 -29.10 0.25
CA LYS A 2 4.28 -28.20 1.01
C LYS A 2 4.30 -26.83 0.34
N ARG A 3 3.13 -26.35 -0.10
CA ARG A 3 2.92 -24.97 -0.53
C ARG A 3 3.28 -24.10 0.67
N SER A 4 4.37 -23.37 0.57
CA SER A 4 4.55 -22.19 1.41
C SER A 4 3.35 -21.31 1.16
N SER A 5 2.71 -20.87 2.23
CA SER A 5 1.59 -19.94 2.21
C SER A 5 2.11 -18.61 1.66
N ASP A 6 2.15 -18.48 0.33
CA ASP A 6 2.41 -17.24 -0.40
C ASP A 6 1.21 -16.30 -0.21
N GLY A 7 0.98 -15.87 1.04
CA GLY A 7 -0.01 -14.86 1.34
C GLY A 7 0.43 -13.56 0.70
N GLY A 8 -0.23 -13.17 -0.39
CA GLY A 8 -0.03 -11.86 -1.01
C GLY A 8 -0.13 -10.75 0.03
N TYR A 9 0.65 -9.69 -0.13
CA TYR A 9 0.68 -8.59 0.85
C TYR A 9 -0.64 -7.81 0.76
N VAL A 10 -1.52 -7.94 1.74
CA VAL A 10 -2.82 -7.22 1.76
C VAL A 10 -2.70 -5.93 2.56
N VAL A 11 -3.09 -4.82 1.94
CA VAL A 11 -3.19 -3.49 2.54
C VAL A 11 -4.66 -3.12 2.66
N SER A 12 -5.11 -2.83 3.87
CA SER A 12 -6.47 -2.37 4.13
C SER A 12 -6.52 -0.85 4.33
N PHE A 13 -7.59 -0.20 3.88
CA PHE A 13 -7.82 1.24 3.93
C PHE A 13 -9.11 1.54 4.69
N TRP A 14 -9.04 2.52 5.61
CA TRP A 14 -10.17 3.00 6.40
C TRP A 14 -9.94 4.45 6.78
N ASN A 15 -11.04 5.17 7.06
CA ASN A 15 -10.96 6.52 7.61
C ASN A 15 -10.42 6.49 9.04
N CYS A 16 -9.39 7.30 9.29
CA CYS A 16 -8.79 7.46 10.60
C CYS A 16 -9.73 8.04 11.68
N GLN A 17 -10.77 8.80 11.29
CA GLN A 17 -11.64 9.49 12.24
C GLN A 17 -12.83 8.65 12.70
N ASN A 18 -13.37 7.81 11.82
CA ASN A 18 -14.63 7.10 12.07
C ASN A 18 -14.67 5.68 11.46
N GLU A 19 -13.51 5.16 11.02
CA GLU A 19 -13.39 3.83 10.39
C GLU A 19 -14.24 3.66 9.13
N ALA A 20 -14.82 4.74 8.60
CA ALA A 20 -15.64 4.67 7.41
C ALA A 20 -14.84 4.29 6.18
N GLU A 21 -15.53 3.70 5.22
CA GLU A 21 -14.98 3.41 3.91
C GLU A 21 -14.67 4.71 3.16
N LEU A 22 -13.53 4.75 2.47
CA LEU A 22 -13.07 5.94 1.76
C LEU A 22 -12.89 5.68 0.27
N PRO A 23 -13.22 6.65 -0.59
CA PRO A 23 -12.86 6.58 -1.99
C PRO A 23 -11.34 6.74 -2.13
N VAL A 24 -10.66 5.68 -2.56
CA VAL A 24 -9.21 5.68 -2.76
C VAL A 24 -8.93 5.94 -4.24
N ASN A 25 -8.26 7.06 -4.53
CA ASN A 25 -7.91 7.44 -5.90
C ASN A 25 -6.57 6.85 -6.32
N ARG A 26 -5.61 6.79 -5.39
CA ARG A 26 -4.28 6.27 -5.66
C ARG A 26 -3.69 5.65 -4.40
N VAL A 27 -3.00 4.53 -4.57
CA VAL A 27 -2.13 3.91 -3.58
C VAL A 27 -0.72 3.92 -4.16
N ALA A 28 0.26 4.37 -3.40
CA ALA A 28 1.66 4.42 -3.82
C ALA A 28 2.55 3.83 -2.73
N VAL A 29 3.38 2.87 -3.12
CA VAL A 29 4.31 2.16 -2.24
C VAL A 29 5.72 2.65 -2.52
N TYR A 30 6.40 3.14 -1.49
CA TYR A 30 7.76 3.65 -1.58
C TYR A 30 8.70 2.81 -0.71
N LYS A 31 9.93 2.55 -1.17
CA LYS A 31 10.97 1.97 -0.30
C LYS A 31 11.48 3.08 0.60
N ALA A 32 11.37 2.94 1.92
CA ALA A 32 11.94 3.94 2.83
C ALA A 32 13.46 3.98 2.63
N THR A 33 14.02 5.17 2.41
CA THR A 33 15.47 5.37 2.26
C THR A 33 16.00 6.21 3.40
N GLU A 34 17.23 5.90 3.83
CA GLU A 34 17.98 6.71 4.80
C GLU A 34 18.83 7.82 4.12
N GLY A 35 18.61 8.07 2.82
CA GLY A 35 19.50 8.90 1.98
C GLY A 35 18.85 10.13 1.33
N PRO A 36 19.65 11.03 0.74
CA PRO A 36 19.21 12.37 0.29
C PRO A 36 18.25 12.40 -0.91
N ASN A 37 18.04 11.26 -1.58
CA ASN A 37 17.26 11.19 -2.82
C ASN A 37 15.75 10.93 -2.62
N GLY A 38 15.28 10.92 -1.37
CA GLY A 38 13.89 10.57 -1.04
C GLY A 38 13.58 9.09 -1.31
N PRO A 39 12.37 8.62 -0.98
CA PRO A 39 12.02 7.22 -1.10
C PRO A 39 11.60 6.89 -2.55
N PRO A 40 12.22 5.90 -3.24
CA PRO A 40 11.84 5.54 -4.60
C PRO A 40 10.46 4.88 -4.62
N LEU A 41 9.66 5.20 -5.65
CA LEU A 41 8.36 4.55 -5.91
C LEU A 41 8.59 3.12 -6.42
N VAL A 42 7.93 2.15 -5.79
CA VAL A 42 8.09 0.71 -6.05
C VAL A 42 6.87 0.13 -6.76
N CYS A 43 5.68 0.60 -6.41
CA CYS A 43 4.42 0.17 -7.01
C CYS A 43 3.37 1.25 -6.78
N SER A 44 2.45 1.41 -7.72
CA SER A 44 1.30 2.29 -7.54
C SER A 44 0.06 1.73 -8.23
N LEU A 45 -1.07 1.90 -7.55
CA LEU A 45 -2.40 1.56 -7.99
C LEU A 45 -3.19 2.86 -8.15
N GLU A 46 -3.83 3.06 -9.29
CA GLU A 46 -4.57 4.29 -9.61
C GLU A 46 -5.99 3.97 -10.08
N SER A 47 -6.95 4.73 -9.57
CA SER A 47 -8.36 4.62 -9.95
C SER A 47 -8.57 5.20 -11.33
N ARG A 48 -9.28 4.45 -12.20
CA ARG A 48 -9.72 4.94 -13.51
C ARG A 48 -10.88 5.92 -13.40
N ARG A 49 -11.55 5.98 -12.25
CA ARG A 49 -12.69 6.86 -11.94
C ARG A 49 -12.50 7.47 -10.55
N PRO A 50 -11.67 8.52 -10.43
CA PRO A 50 -11.39 9.16 -9.15
C PRO A 50 -12.66 9.62 -8.43
N GLY A 51 -12.72 9.42 -7.11
CA GLY A 51 -13.81 9.84 -6.24
C GLY A 51 -15.02 8.89 -6.18
N GLN A 52 -15.08 7.87 -7.04
CA GLN A 52 -16.23 6.95 -7.12
C GLN A 52 -15.96 5.55 -6.56
N LEU A 53 -14.69 5.13 -6.55
CA LEU A 53 -14.32 3.78 -6.15
C LEU A 53 -13.84 3.76 -4.71
N VAL A 54 -14.53 2.95 -3.90
CA VAL A 54 -14.16 2.62 -2.55
C VAL A 54 -13.27 1.39 -2.59
N LEU A 55 -12.09 1.48 -1.97
CA LEU A 55 -11.15 0.37 -1.86
C LEU A 55 -10.96 0.04 -0.38
N LYS A 56 -11.43 -1.13 0.05
CA LYS A 56 -11.27 -1.61 1.42
C LYS A 56 -9.93 -2.27 1.64
N GLU A 57 -9.55 -3.10 0.67
CA GLU A 57 -8.34 -3.90 0.71
C GLU A 57 -7.73 -3.97 -0.67
N TRP A 58 -6.41 -4.09 -0.70
CA TRP A 58 -5.64 -4.25 -1.91
C TRP A 58 -4.53 -5.25 -1.67
N GLU A 59 -4.51 -6.30 -2.49
CA GLU A 59 -3.39 -7.22 -2.57
C GLU A 59 -2.29 -6.61 -3.45
N TYR A 60 -1.10 -6.43 -2.88
CA TYR A 60 0.05 -5.83 -3.54
C TYR A 60 0.33 -6.47 -4.90
N GLY A 61 0.58 -5.63 -5.91
CA GLY A 61 0.87 -6.09 -7.27
C GLY A 61 -0.36 -6.58 -8.05
N THR A 62 -1.56 -6.52 -7.47
CA THR A 62 -2.82 -6.82 -8.17
C THR A 62 -3.53 -5.53 -8.61
N ALA A 63 -4.38 -5.62 -9.63
CA ALA A 63 -5.23 -4.51 -10.08
C ALA A 63 -6.71 -4.87 -9.87
N PRO A 64 -7.34 -4.44 -8.76
CA PRO A 64 -8.77 -4.65 -8.54
C PRO A 64 -9.63 -3.93 -9.62
N PRO A 65 -10.90 -4.34 -9.79
CA PRO A 65 -11.80 -3.74 -10.77
C PRO A 65 -11.89 -2.21 -10.63
N GLY A 66 -11.74 -1.51 -11.77
CA GLY A 66 -11.77 -0.04 -11.80
C GLY A 66 -10.45 0.64 -11.45
N TYR A 67 -9.42 -0.11 -11.08
CA TYR A 67 -8.07 0.39 -10.88
C TYR A 67 -7.11 -0.07 -12.00
N ALA A 68 -5.92 0.53 -12.04
CA ALA A 68 -4.82 0.14 -12.89
C ALA A 68 -3.51 0.30 -12.12
N LEU A 69 -2.54 -0.58 -12.35
CA LEU A 69 -1.18 -0.37 -11.88
C LEU A 69 -0.51 0.63 -12.81
N SER A 70 0.01 1.74 -12.28
CA SER A 70 0.65 2.77 -13.12
C SER A 70 2.11 2.45 -13.47
N ALA A 71 2.70 1.40 -12.88
CA ALA A 71 4.03 0.88 -13.21
C ALA A 71 4.16 -0.63 -12.90
N SER A 72 5.24 -1.26 -13.36
CA SER A 72 5.65 -2.62 -12.97
C SER A 72 5.91 -2.64 -11.46
N CYS A 73 5.02 -3.28 -10.69
CA CYS A 73 5.22 -3.44 -9.25
C CYS A 73 6.39 -4.39 -9.02
N LEU A 74 7.50 -3.83 -8.55
CA LEU A 74 8.70 -4.60 -8.22
C LEU A 74 8.44 -5.44 -6.97
N PRO A 75 8.99 -6.65 -6.86
CA PRO A 75 8.88 -7.42 -5.61
C PRO A 75 9.38 -6.61 -4.40
N LEU A 76 8.69 -6.75 -3.27
CA LEU A 76 9.15 -6.17 -2.01
C LEU A 76 10.35 -6.97 -1.49
N GLU A 77 11.47 -6.30 -1.26
CA GLU A 77 12.70 -6.90 -0.75
C GLU A 77 12.58 -7.13 0.76
N HIS A 78 13.13 -8.26 1.20
CA HIS A 78 13.13 -8.62 2.61
C HIS A 78 14.11 -7.75 3.41
N GLY A 79 13.76 -7.44 4.66
CA GLY A 79 14.58 -6.64 5.59
C GLY A 79 14.47 -5.12 5.41
N HIS A 80 13.49 -4.64 4.63
CA HIS A 80 13.30 -3.23 4.32
C HIS A 80 11.96 -2.69 4.82
N ALA A 81 11.94 -1.41 5.18
CA ALA A 81 10.72 -0.67 5.45
C ALA A 81 10.14 -0.05 4.17
N TYR A 82 8.82 -0.04 4.08
CA TYR A 82 8.07 0.52 2.97
C TYR A 82 6.96 1.44 3.47
N ASP A 83 6.79 2.58 2.82
CA ASP A 83 5.70 3.51 3.06
C ASP A 83 4.60 3.28 2.04
N VAL A 84 3.39 2.97 2.49
CA VAL A 84 2.21 2.92 1.63
C VAL A 84 1.36 4.16 1.87
N ARG A 85 1.23 4.97 0.83
CA ARG A 85 0.46 6.22 0.85
C ARG A 85 -0.80 6.02 0.04
N ALA A 86 -1.95 6.12 0.69
CA ALA A 86 -3.25 6.13 0.02
C ALA A 86 -3.79 7.56 -0.04
N THR A 87 -4.10 8.05 -1.24
CA THR A 87 -4.69 9.37 -1.44
C THR A 87 -6.14 9.23 -1.91
N GLY A 88 -7.03 9.98 -1.25
CA GLY A 88 -8.48 10.00 -1.44
C GLY A 88 -9.10 11.14 -0.63
N SER A 89 -10.42 11.22 -0.52
CA SER A 89 -11.05 12.15 0.43
C SER A 89 -10.90 11.59 1.85
N GLY A 90 -10.00 12.16 2.67
CA GLY A 90 -9.74 11.70 4.06
C GLY A 90 -8.46 10.86 4.25
N VAL A 91 -7.32 11.38 3.76
CA VAL A 91 -6.02 10.71 3.62
C VAL A 91 -5.53 9.95 4.88
N GLY A 92 -5.00 8.74 4.67
CA GLY A 92 -4.25 7.97 5.67
C GLY A 92 -2.94 7.44 5.09
N VAL A 93 -1.85 7.54 5.85
CA VAL A 93 -0.55 6.92 5.52
C VAL A 93 -0.39 5.66 6.36
N ARG A 94 0.06 4.57 5.76
CA ARG A 94 0.34 3.33 6.49
C ARG A 94 1.75 2.85 6.18
N GLN A 95 2.54 2.64 7.24
CA GLN A 95 3.91 2.17 7.12
C GLN A 95 3.97 0.67 7.38
N PHE A 96 4.81 -0.02 6.61
CA PHE A 96 4.99 -1.46 6.71
C PHE A 96 6.49 -1.79 6.80
N HIS A 97 6.82 -2.81 7.57
CA HIS A 97 8.15 -3.41 7.59
C HIS A 97 8.07 -4.80 6.98
N VAL A 98 8.91 -5.09 5.98
CA VAL A 98 9.07 -6.43 5.41
C VAL A 98 10.31 -7.03 6.05
N HIS A 99 10.12 -8.05 6.88
CA HIS A 99 11.20 -8.74 7.59
C HIS A 99 12.05 -9.62 6.65
N PRO A 100 13.30 -9.97 7.03
CA PRO A 100 14.19 -10.88 6.28
C PRO A 100 13.57 -12.23 5.88
N ASN A 101 12.57 -12.68 6.65
CA ASN A 101 11.85 -13.94 6.43
C ASN A 101 10.57 -13.78 5.58
N GLY A 102 10.34 -12.60 4.99
CA GLY A 102 9.15 -12.30 4.18
C GLY A 102 7.90 -11.92 4.99
N ARG A 103 7.93 -11.96 6.32
CA ARG A 103 6.83 -11.48 7.16
C ARG A 103 6.67 -9.98 6.97
N VAL A 104 5.43 -9.51 6.82
CA VAL A 104 5.12 -8.07 6.84
C VAL A 104 4.46 -7.69 8.14
N GLU A 105 4.93 -6.59 8.72
CA GLU A 105 4.40 -6.01 9.94
C GLU A 105 3.97 -4.57 9.65
N ALA A 106 2.70 -4.27 9.91
CA ALA A 106 2.26 -2.87 9.89
C ALA A 106 2.91 -2.16 11.09
N LEU A 107 3.71 -1.12 10.82
CA LEU A 107 4.42 -0.35 11.84
C LEU A 107 3.53 0.68 12.54
N GLY A 108 2.28 0.82 12.08
CA GLY A 108 1.27 1.69 12.67
C GLY A 108 0.39 2.35 11.61
N THR A 109 -0.73 2.89 12.06
CA THR A 109 -1.59 3.76 11.25
C THR A 109 -1.11 5.18 11.46
N ALA A 110 -0.45 5.77 10.46
CA ALA A 110 -0.09 7.19 10.52
C ALA A 110 -1.28 8.01 9.98
N CYS A 111 -2.23 8.27 10.86
CA CYS A 111 -3.19 9.34 10.64
C CYS A 111 -2.40 10.65 10.80
N GLN A 112 -1.97 11.24 9.68
CA GLN A 112 -1.40 12.58 9.72
C GLN A 112 -2.55 13.51 10.16
N GLN A 113 -2.38 14.13 11.33
CA GLN A 113 -3.27 15.18 11.83
C GLN A 113 -3.11 16.45 11.01
#